data_AF-A0A3D3CSB5-F1
#
_entry.id   AF-A0A3D3CSB5-F1
#
_cell.length_a   1.000
_cell.length_b   1.000
_cell.length_c   1.000
_cell.angle_alpha   90.00
_cell.angle_beta   90.00
_cell.angle_gamma   90.00
#
_symmetry.space_group_name_H-M   'P 1'
#
loop_
_entity.id
_entity.type
_entity.pdbx_description
1 polymer ?
#
loop_
_entity_poly.entity_id
_entity_poly.type
_entity_poly.pdbx_seq_one_letter_code
_entity_poly.pdbx_strand_id
1 'polypeptide(L)'
;MFMIVMMFWNSQGAIINTIFKIAGYTYGPILGLYLTGLFTGIRPKEKWVPVACIAAALLTWVLNEFFNRTFHFDFGFMNIGVNAVLTILFLFTFRQKKSSYAAGH
;
A
#
# COMPACT_ATOMS: atom_id res chain seq x y z
N MET A 1 23.74 -2.25 -1.08
CA MET A 1 22.67 -2.01 -2.07
C MET A 1 23.21 -1.79 -3.48
N PHE A 2 24.12 -0.83 -3.70
CA PHE A 2 24.69 -0.57 -5.04
C PHE A 2 25.39 -1.78 -5.69
N MET A 3 26.19 -2.53 -4.93
CA MET A 3 26.83 -3.77 -5.42
C MET A 3 25.84 -4.86 -5.82
N ILE A 4 24.71 -4.98 -5.12
CA ILE A 4 23.68 -5.99 -5.40
C ILE A 4 23.01 -5.66 -6.74
N VAL A 5 22.69 -4.39 -6.97
CA VAL A 5 22.10 -3.91 -8.25
C VAL A 5 23.04 -4.16 -9.43
N MET A 6 24.34 -3.88 -9.27
CA MET A 6 25.35 -4.14 -10.32
C MET A 6 25.52 -5.63 -10.60
N MET A 7 25.47 -6.49 -9.57
CA MET A 7 25.62 -7.93 -9.70
C MET A 7 24.43 -8.61 -10.38
N PHE A 8 23.22 -8.04 -10.26
CA PHE A 8 21.99 -8.54 -10.88
C PHE A 8 21.57 -7.80 -12.15
N TRP A 9 22.35 -6.82 -12.64
CA TRP A 9 22.02 -6.07 -13.86
C TRP A 9 21.87 -6.98 -15.09
N ASN A 10 22.67 -8.05 -15.19
CA ASN A 10 22.56 -9.02 -16.29
C ASN A 10 21.48 -10.10 -16.06
N SER A 11 20.91 -10.17 -14.86
CA SER A 11 19.89 -11.17 -14.53
C SER A 11 18.58 -10.76 -15.21
N GLN A 12 18.16 -11.55 -16.20
CA GLN A 12 16.89 -11.48 -16.93
C GLN A 12 15.80 -10.89 -16.02
N GLY A 13 15.25 -9.71 -16.37
CA GLY A 13 14.47 -8.81 -15.48
C GLY A 13 13.26 -9.40 -14.74
N ALA A 14 12.97 -10.68 -14.90
CA ALA A 14 11.98 -11.44 -14.15
C ALA A 14 12.22 -11.46 -12.64
N ILE A 15 13.46 -11.65 -12.16
CA ILE A 15 13.74 -11.78 -10.72
C ILE A 15 13.53 -10.43 -10.02
N ILE A 16 14.11 -9.37 -10.60
CA ILE A 16 14.01 -8.02 -10.04
C ILE A 16 12.54 -7.58 -10.01
N ASN A 17 11.79 -7.80 -11.10
CA ASN A 17 10.36 -7.49 -11.17
C ASN A 17 9.55 -8.26 -10.13
N THR A 18 9.88 -9.52 -9.87
CA THR A 18 9.20 -10.34 -8.84
C THR A 18 9.44 -9.78 -7.44
N ILE A 19 10.69 -9.44 -7.10
CA ILE A 19 11.02 -8.85 -5.79
C ILE A 19 10.29 -7.53 -5.60
N PHE A 20 10.31 -6.66 -6.61
CA PHE A 20 9.59 -5.38 -6.56
C PHE A 20 8.08 -5.55 -6.47
N LYS A 21 7.52 -6.57 -7.12
CA LYS A 21 6.10 -6.90 -7.00
C LYS A 21 5.72 -7.31 -5.58
N ILE A 22 6.53 -8.14 -4.93
CA ILE A 22 6.31 -8.57 -3.53
C ILE A 22 6.49 -7.38 -2.57
N ALA A 23 7.56 -6.60 -2.75
CA ALA A 23 7.79 -5.35 -2.05
C ALA A 23 6.61 -4.37 -2.22
N GLY A 24 6.00 -4.36 -3.40
CA GLY A 24 4.72 -3.75 -3.77
C GLY A 24 3.63 -3.96 -2.71
N TYR A 25 3.41 -5.22 -2.37
CA TYR A 25 2.31 -5.64 -1.50
C TYR A 25 2.60 -5.48 -0.02
N THR A 26 3.86 -5.53 0.40
CA THR A 26 4.25 -5.41 1.82
C THR A 26 4.57 -3.97 2.21
N TYR A 27 5.36 -3.25 1.40
CA TYR A 27 5.73 -1.87 1.68
C TYR A 27 4.68 -0.87 1.25
N GLY A 28 3.78 -1.21 0.32
CA GLY A 28 2.64 -0.37 -0.06
C GLY A 28 1.77 0.03 1.15
N PRO A 29 1.25 -0.91 1.95
CA PRO A 29 0.46 -0.60 3.14
C PRO A 29 1.23 0.18 4.21
N ILE A 30 2.51 -0.15 4.42
CA ILE A 30 3.38 0.55 5.38
C ILE A 30 3.58 2.01 4.93
N LEU A 31 3.81 2.24 3.65
CA LEU A 31 3.90 3.57 3.05
C LEU A 31 2.58 4.33 3.22
N GLY A 32 1.44 3.68 2.95
CA GLY A 32 0.12 4.28 3.15
C GLY A 32 -0.10 4.73 4.61
N LEU A 33 0.18 3.86 5.58
CA LEU A 33 0.12 4.19 7.01
C LEU A 33 1.03 5.36 7.37
N TYR A 34 2.28 5.34 6.92
CA TYR A 34 3.25 6.40 7.17
C TYR A 34 2.77 7.75 6.62
N LEU A 35 2.29 7.77 5.38
CA LEU A 35 1.73 8.97 4.75
C LEU A 35 0.48 9.48 5.48
N THR A 36 -0.42 8.59 5.93
CA THR A 36 -1.59 9.04 6.72
C THR A 36 -1.20 9.71 8.04
N GLY A 37 -0.18 9.17 8.73
CA GLY A 37 0.31 9.72 9.99
C GLY A 37 1.03 11.06 9.80
N LEU A 38 1.83 11.19 8.74
CA LEU A 38 2.61 12.40 8.45
C LEU A 38 1.72 13.55 7.95
N PHE A 39 0.81 13.28 7.01
CA PHE A 39 0.06 14.34 6.32
C PHE A 39 -1.32 14.62 6.90
N THR A 40 -1.98 13.63 7.52
CA THR A 40 -3.42 13.73 7.78
C THR A 40 -3.77 13.78 9.27
N GLY A 41 -2.78 13.61 10.17
CA GLY A 41 -2.95 13.75 11.62
C GLY A 41 -3.98 12.80 12.24
N ILE A 42 -4.40 11.78 11.50
CA ILE A 42 -5.46 10.86 11.90
C ILE A 42 -4.86 9.77 12.76
N ARG A 43 -5.60 9.37 13.80
CA ARG A 43 -5.34 8.13 14.52
C ARG A 43 -6.32 7.06 14.04
N PRO A 44 -5.94 6.20 13.06
CA PRO A 44 -6.76 5.07 12.69
C PRO A 44 -6.92 4.13 13.90
N LYS A 45 -8.04 3.40 13.96
CA LYS A 45 -8.25 2.40 15.00
C LYS A 45 -7.24 1.27 14.80
N GLU A 46 -6.42 0.98 15.82
CA GLU A 46 -5.42 -0.10 15.76
C GLU A 46 -6.00 -1.44 15.30
N LYS A 47 -7.22 -1.78 15.73
CA LYS A 47 -7.92 -3.01 15.33
C LYS A 47 -8.28 -3.09 13.85
N TRP A 48 -8.44 -1.94 13.18
CA TRP A 48 -8.83 -1.85 11.78
C TRP A 48 -7.63 -1.66 10.84
N VAL A 49 -6.45 -1.34 11.38
CA VAL A 49 -5.23 -1.17 10.58
C VAL A 49 -4.84 -2.46 9.85
N PRO A 50 -4.75 -3.65 10.49
CA PRO A 50 -4.40 -4.88 9.79
C PRO A 50 -5.43 -5.23 8.70
N VAL A 51 -6.72 -5.01 8.98
CA VAL A 51 -7.81 -5.25 8.04
C VAL A 51 -7.67 -4.35 6.82
N ALA A 52 -7.37 -3.06 7.02
CA ALA A 52 -7.14 -2.12 5.94
C ALA A 52 -5.93 -2.51 5.08
N CYS A 53 -4.83 -2.94 5.68
CA CYS A 53 -3.63 -3.39 4.96
C CYS A 53 -3.88 -4.62 4.09
N ILE A 54 -4.56 -5.64 4.65
CA ILE A 54 -4.89 -6.86 3.92
C ILE A 54 -5.89 -6.57 2.80
N ALA A 55 -6.93 -5.76 3.10
CA ALA A 55 -7.91 -5.34 2.11
C ALA A 55 -7.26 -4.55 0.97
N ALA A 56 -6.35 -3.62 1.26
CA ALA A 56 -5.63 -2.85 0.25
C ALA A 56 -4.74 -3.74 -0.62
N ALA A 57 -4.00 -4.69 -0.04
CA ALA A 57 -3.16 -5.61 -0.80
C ALA A 57 -3.98 -6.53 -1.72
N LEU A 58 -5.09 -7.07 -1.22
CA LEU A 58 -6.03 -7.88 -2.02
C LEU A 58 -6.66 -7.06 -3.15
N LEU A 59 -7.14 -5.85 -2.85
CA LEU A 59 -7.76 -4.98 -3.85
C LEU A 59 -6.75 -4.60 -4.93
N THR A 60 -5.52 -4.28 -4.54
CA THR A 60 -4.42 -3.96 -5.48
C THR A 60 -4.12 -5.15 -6.40
N TRP A 61 -4.12 -6.39 -5.86
CA TRP A 61 -3.94 -7.58 -6.69
C TRP A 61 -5.07 -7.76 -7.71
N VAL A 62 -6.33 -7.58 -7.28
CA VAL A 62 -7.50 -7.66 -8.18
C VAL A 62 -7.45 -6.56 -9.26
N LEU A 63 -7.11 -5.32 -8.88
CA LEU A 63 -6.95 -4.22 -9.83
C LEU A 63 -5.85 -4.52 -10.85
N ASN A 64 -4.72 -5.08 -10.40
CA ASN A 64 -3.62 -5.42 -11.29
C ASN A 64 -4.05 -6.48 -12.33
N GLU A 65 -4.73 -7.54 -11.89
CA GLU A 65 -5.24 -8.58 -12.80
C GLU A 65 -6.29 -8.01 -13.77
N PHE A 66 -7.19 -7.15 -13.28
CA PHE A 66 -8.22 -6.52 -14.11
C PHE A 66 -7.63 -5.63 -15.21
N PHE A 67 -6.65 -4.77 -14.87
CA PHE A 67 -5.96 -3.91 -15.83
C PHE A 67 -5.11 -4.71 -16.81
N ASN A 68 -4.43 -5.75 -16.33
CA ASN A 68 -3.64 -6.60 -17.20
C ASN A 68 -4.52 -7.31 -18.25
N ARG A 69 -5.74 -7.72 -17.88
CA ARG A 69 -6.70 -8.35 -18.82
C ARG A 69 -7.38 -7.36 -19.76
N THR A 70 -7.74 -6.18 -19.27
CA THR A 70 -8.56 -5.22 -20.02
C THR A 70 -7.72 -4.28 -20.89
N PHE A 71 -6.56 -3.86 -20.37
CA PHE A 71 -5.71 -2.83 -20.98
C PHE A 71 -4.32 -3.34 -21.36
N HIS A 72 -4.01 -4.62 -21.12
CA HIS A 72 -2.66 -5.18 -21.28
C HIS A 72 -1.57 -4.36 -20.56
N PHE A 73 -1.96 -3.74 -19.44
CA PHE A 73 -1.11 -2.86 -18.66
C PHE A 73 -0.73 -3.55 -17.34
N ASP A 74 0.56 -3.87 -17.18
CA ASP A 74 1.09 -4.42 -15.94
C ASP A 74 1.52 -3.28 -15.02
N PHE A 75 0.96 -3.21 -13.81
CA PHE A 75 1.30 -2.15 -12.86
C PHE A 75 2.77 -2.17 -12.46
N GLY A 76 3.45 -3.33 -12.50
CA GLY A 76 4.86 -3.47 -12.14
C GLY A 76 5.21 -2.80 -10.81
N PHE A 77 6.03 -1.74 -10.86
CA PHE A 77 6.45 -0.95 -9.70
C PHE A 77 5.37 -0.02 -9.14
N MET A 78 4.42 0.41 -9.97
CA MET A 78 3.34 1.33 -9.59
C MET A 78 2.41 0.70 -8.55
N ASN A 79 2.47 -0.63 -8.41
CA ASN A 79 1.73 -1.41 -7.42
C ASN A 79 1.97 -0.94 -5.96
N ILE A 80 3.19 -0.49 -5.63
CA ILE A 80 3.49 0.10 -4.30
C ILE A 80 2.62 1.35 -4.07
N GLY A 81 2.52 2.21 -5.07
CA GLY A 81 1.80 3.48 -4.98
C GLY A 81 0.29 3.26 -4.92
N VAL A 82 -0.23 2.38 -5.76
CA VAL A 82 -1.65 2.00 -5.77
C VAL A 82 -2.06 1.42 -4.41
N ASN A 83 -1.27 0.50 -3.87
CA ASN A 83 -1.55 -0.11 -2.57
C ASN A 83 -1.46 0.92 -1.42
N ALA A 84 -0.49 1.83 -1.46
CA ALA A 84 -0.40 2.91 -0.49
C ALA A 84 -1.63 3.83 -0.52
N VAL A 85 -2.09 4.24 -1.71
CA VAL A 85 -3.29 5.07 -1.88
C VAL A 85 -4.53 4.34 -1.40
N LEU A 86 -4.71 3.06 -1.75
CA LEU A 86 -5.83 2.25 -1.28
C LEU A 86 -5.83 2.09 0.25
N THR A 87 -4.65 1.89 0.84
CA THR A 87 -4.50 1.83 2.30
C THR A 87 -4.93 3.15 2.95
N ILE A 88 -4.51 4.30 2.39
CA ILE A 88 -4.93 5.62 2.85
C ILE A 88 -6.46 5.76 2.79
N LEU A 89 -7.09 5.36 1.67
CA LEU A 89 -8.55 5.42 1.50
C LEU A 89 -9.30 4.58 2.53
N PHE A 90 -8.83 3.34 2.78
CA PHE A 90 -9.43 2.48 3.81
C PHE A 90 -9.28 3.08 5.21
N LEU A 91 -8.09 3.57 5.56
CA LEU A 91 -7.86 4.22 6.86
C LEU A 91 -8.73 5.46 7.03
N PHE A 92 -8.99 6.21 5.95
CA PHE A 92 -9.87 7.37 5.96
C PHE A 92 -11.35 7.01 6.16
N THR A 93 -11.76 5.81 5.75
CA THR A 93 -13.11 5.30 5.96
C THR A 93 -13.32 4.82 7.40
N PHE A 94 -12.31 4.18 8.00
CA PHE A 94 -12.38 3.62 9.37
C PHE A 94 -11.89 4.59 10.48
N ARG A 95 -11.83 5.90 10.21
CA ARG A 95 -11.40 6.91 11.19
C ARG A 95 -12.31 6.88 12.41
N GLN A 96 -11.73 6.99 13.61
CA GLN A 96 -12.52 7.39 14.77
C GLN A 96 -13.04 8.82 14.54
N LYS A 97 -14.36 9.01 14.51
CA LYS A 97 -14.91 10.33 14.88
C LYS A 97 -14.45 10.56 16.31
N LYS A 98 -13.64 11.60 16.53
CA LYS A 98 -13.33 12.07 17.88
C LYS A 98 -14.68 12.35 18.54
N SER A 99 -15.10 11.52 19.48
CA SER A 99 -16.30 11.79 20.26
C SER A 99 -15.97 12.99 21.14
N SER A 100 -16.40 14.17 20.70
CA SER A 100 -16.42 15.38 21.52
C SER A 100 -17.48 15.21 22.60
N TYR A 101 -17.15 14.46 23.66
CA TYR A 101 -17.92 14.40 24.90
C TYR A 101 -16.93 14.28 26.06
N ALA A 102 -16.30 15.40 26.42
CA ALA A 102 -15.62 15.60 27.71
C ALA A 102 -15.32 17.10 27.94
N ALA A 103 -16.29 17.97 27.65
CA ALA A 103 -16.29 19.35 28.11
C ALA A 103 -17.59 19.56 28.88
N GLY A 104 -17.55 19.28 30.18
CA GLY A 104 -18.69 19.39 31.08
C GLY A 104 -18.60 18.41 32.23
N HIS A 105 -17.74 18.71 33.21
CA HIS A 105 -18.06 18.84 34.63
C HIS A 105 -16.80 19.14 35.43
#